data_AF-A0A9D3N4C1-F1
#
_entry.id   AF-A0A9D3N4C1-F1
#
_cell.length_a   1.000
_cell.length_b   1.000
_cell.length_c   1.000
_cell.angle_alpha   90.00
_cell.angle_beta   90.00
_cell.angle_gamma   90.00
#
_symmetry.space_group_name_H-M   'P 1'
#
loop_
_entity.id
_entity.type
_entity.pdbx_description
1 polymer ?
#
loop_
_entity_poly.entity_id
_entity_poly.type
_entity_poly.pdbx_seq_one_letter_code
_entity_poly.pdbx_strand_id
1 'polypeptide(L)'
;MAHHDTTLESELLEHFSCLSLSKDESLIRNELHDLDRNPGLLYLSDEVLIAILGHLEPDSFGVGLPNIATAGYAAKTAFRLVFMWRALFRNVHCNRSLQEKLFAEVPYPPHVYWTQWLVIEERVPLPAAQLPCAEVEKLWGLPRELFTEKLQENPEGDETLRMEWRELYNLAVTRHGTAALLFHYVLKQHQSSDHSELESMYRQYTQCRFQWLFTYWLFRQPAPMNRQLRAIYLQWRKHSKKKVSTWGETVCDVRYLASLHPITSDYWRGKLARGDENVGIHTVGNYFSMCKSLVAWILGRDWGRLKRRKVYEDTLDGVYLLLKREMQDRLVDHERFWQVAKVQMSRVCTLEETAVNYVNWRMIETLPYYKLYLVSGNSVYLQHVQGFLRRKRMLHDWIYLEDNTWLRELLPDELFTLLEFDTKISQGSLHGASASAQLSRLIWLYLHSGEQLYMEGVKQTVLQYVHARLAISTDVLSADLWQPGLGPGSP
;
A
#
# COMPACT_ATOMS: atom_id res chain seq x y z
N MET A 1 -15.38 -27.90 -1.61
CA MET A 1 -14.07 -28.29 -2.17
C MET A 1 -13.35 -27.01 -2.54
N ALA A 2 -12.27 -26.67 -1.83
CA ALA A 2 -11.52 -25.43 -2.07
C ALA A 2 -10.60 -25.64 -3.27
N HIS A 3 -10.68 -24.76 -4.28
CA HIS A 3 -9.72 -24.77 -5.39
C HIS A 3 -8.31 -24.57 -4.82
N HIS A 4 -7.43 -25.56 -5.02
CA HIS A 4 -6.00 -25.41 -4.81
C HIS A 4 -5.47 -24.43 -5.86
N ASP A 5 -5.08 -23.22 -5.43
CA ASP A 5 -4.40 -22.27 -6.31
C ASP A 5 -2.92 -22.64 -6.40
N THR A 6 -2.63 -23.65 -7.22
CA THR A 6 -1.28 -24.19 -7.49
C THR A 6 -0.32 -23.13 -8.06
N THR A 7 -0.88 -22.07 -8.65
CA THR A 7 -0.13 -20.97 -9.24
C THR A 7 0.57 -20.11 -8.19
N LEU A 8 -0.11 -19.79 -7.08
CA LEU A 8 0.48 -18.96 -6.01
C LEU A 8 1.51 -19.76 -5.19
N GLU A 9 1.25 -21.06 -5.01
CA GLU A 9 2.20 -22.00 -4.42
C GLU A 9 3.49 -22.09 -5.24
N SER A 10 3.36 -22.18 -6.57
CA SER A 10 4.50 -22.22 -7.49
C SER A 10 5.34 -20.94 -7.45
N GLU A 11 4.70 -19.75 -7.46
CA GLU A 11 5.40 -18.47 -7.35
C GLU A 11 6.15 -18.30 -6.01
N LEU A 12 5.54 -18.76 -4.91
CA LEU A 12 6.21 -18.74 -3.61
C LEU A 12 7.39 -19.71 -3.57
N LEU A 13 7.23 -20.92 -4.10
CA LEU A 13 8.31 -21.90 -4.23
C LEU A 13 9.47 -21.34 -5.07
N GLU A 14 9.17 -20.65 -6.17
CA GLU A 14 10.18 -19.97 -7.00
C GLU A 14 10.87 -18.85 -6.22
N HIS A 15 10.12 -17.98 -5.53
CA HIS A 15 10.68 -16.91 -4.71
C HIS A 15 11.56 -17.45 -3.58
N PHE A 16 11.18 -18.54 -2.92
CA PHE A 16 12.00 -19.17 -1.88
C PHE A 16 13.22 -19.88 -2.47
N SER A 17 13.12 -20.42 -3.68
CA SER A 17 14.25 -20.99 -4.40
C SER A 17 15.27 -19.91 -4.80
N CYS A 18 14.80 -18.74 -5.22
CA CYS A 18 15.64 -17.59 -5.56
C CYS A 18 16.38 -16.98 -4.35
N LEU A 19 15.85 -17.12 -3.13
CA LEU A 19 16.53 -16.69 -1.89
C LEU A 19 17.75 -17.57 -1.51
N SER A 20 17.99 -18.67 -2.22
CA SER A 20 19.21 -19.51 -2.08
C SER A 20 20.36 -19.07 -2.98
N LEU A 21 20.13 -18.10 -3.88
CA LEU A 21 21.15 -17.49 -4.72
C LEU A 21 21.35 -16.05 -4.25
N SER A 22 22.50 -15.74 -3.67
CA SER A 22 22.88 -14.36 -3.37
C SER A 22 22.95 -13.58 -4.68
N LYS A 23 21.94 -12.75 -4.96
CA LYS A 23 22.05 -11.70 -5.96
C LYS A 23 22.17 -10.37 -5.24
N ASP A 24 23.32 -9.74 -5.48
CA ASP A 24 23.64 -8.36 -5.14
C ASP A 24 22.44 -7.43 -5.32
N GLU A 25 22.01 -6.83 -4.21
CA GLU A 25 21.05 -5.73 -4.19
C GLU A 25 21.73 -4.42 -4.63
N SER A 26 22.07 -4.31 -5.92
CA SER A 26 22.58 -3.05 -6.49
C SER A 26 21.76 -2.50 -7.66
N LEU A 27 20.60 -3.09 -7.98
CA LEU A 27 19.80 -2.68 -9.16
C LEU A 27 18.40 -2.10 -8.86
N ILE A 28 18.02 -1.86 -7.61
CA ILE A 28 16.70 -1.26 -7.27
C ILE A 28 16.77 0.27 -7.17
N ARG A 29 17.38 0.94 -8.16
CA ARG A 29 17.29 2.41 -8.27
C ARG A 29 16.85 2.98 -9.61
N ASN A 30 16.64 2.17 -10.65
CA ASN A 30 16.32 2.70 -11.98
C ASN A 30 14.97 2.28 -12.58
N GLU A 31 14.11 1.52 -11.88
CA GLU A 31 12.80 1.09 -12.42
C GLU A 31 11.64 2.04 -12.09
N LEU A 32 11.90 3.33 -11.90
CA LEU A 32 10.85 4.34 -11.64
C LEU A 32 10.58 5.24 -12.85
N HIS A 33 11.14 4.94 -14.03
CA HIS A 33 11.11 5.87 -15.16
C HIS A 33 10.54 5.38 -16.50
N ASP A 34 10.00 4.16 -16.64
CA ASP A 34 9.65 3.71 -18.01
C ASP A 34 8.43 2.78 -18.18
N LEU A 35 7.44 2.86 -17.29
CA LEU A 35 6.19 2.08 -17.42
C LEU A 35 4.98 2.86 -17.98
N ASP A 36 5.17 4.09 -18.46
CA ASP A 36 4.12 4.87 -19.13
C ASP A 36 4.20 4.77 -20.67
N ARG A 37 4.72 3.66 -21.19
CA ARG A 37 4.69 3.31 -22.62
C ARG A 37 3.43 2.53 -23.00
N ASN A 38 2.27 2.91 -22.47
CA ASN A 38 1.02 2.58 -23.15
C ASN A 38 0.75 3.75 -24.12
N PRO A 39 0.73 3.53 -25.45
CA PRO A 39 0.42 4.59 -26.40
C PRO A 39 -1.06 4.97 -26.21
N GLY A 40 -1.33 5.90 -25.30
CA GLY A 40 -2.67 6.42 -25.08
C GLY A 40 -3.19 7.15 -26.30
N LEU A 41 -4.49 7.44 -26.30
CA LEU A 41 -5.21 8.16 -27.38
C LEU A 41 -4.53 9.48 -27.82
N LEU A 42 -3.67 10.05 -26.99
CA LEU A 42 -2.89 11.26 -27.25
C LEU A 42 -1.77 11.11 -28.30
N TYR A 43 -1.43 9.89 -28.72
CA TYR A 43 -0.44 9.63 -29.78
C TYR A 43 -1.05 9.37 -31.16
N LEU A 44 -2.37 9.29 -31.25
CA LEU A 44 -3.09 9.09 -32.52
C LEU A 44 -3.04 10.34 -33.40
N SER A 45 -3.17 10.17 -34.71
CA SER A 45 -3.46 11.29 -35.62
C SER A 45 -4.88 11.79 -35.40
N ASP A 46 -5.17 13.04 -35.77
CA ASP A 46 -6.49 13.65 -35.58
C ASP A 46 -7.58 12.82 -36.28
N GLU A 47 -7.28 12.26 -37.45
CA GLU A 47 -8.21 11.42 -38.23
C GLU A 47 -8.55 10.12 -37.50
N VAL A 48 -7.54 9.46 -36.90
CA VAL A 48 -7.72 8.20 -36.17
C VAL A 48 -8.44 8.45 -34.84
N LEU A 49 -8.12 9.55 -34.15
CA LEU A 49 -8.80 9.94 -32.91
C LEU A 49 -10.27 10.27 -33.17
N ILE A 50 -10.58 11.02 -34.23
CA ILE A 50 -11.96 11.34 -34.64
C ILE A 50 -12.72 10.06 -34.99
N ALA A 51 -12.09 9.13 -35.72
CA ALA A 51 -12.71 7.85 -36.06
C ALA A 51 -13.04 7.01 -34.83
N ILE A 52 -12.13 6.93 -33.85
CA ILE A 52 -12.37 6.21 -32.58
C ILE A 52 -13.48 6.89 -31.77
N LEU A 53 -13.45 8.23 -31.65
CA LEU A 53 -14.47 8.99 -30.92
C LEU A 53 -15.86 8.86 -31.57
N GLY A 54 -15.94 8.70 -32.89
CA GLY A 54 -17.20 8.44 -33.60
C GLY A 54 -17.78 7.03 -33.40
N HIS A 55 -16.98 6.08 -32.91
CA HIS A 55 -17.41 4.70 -32.62
C HIS A 55 -17.67 4.44 -31.13
N LEU A 56 -17.25 5.34 -30.24
CA LEU A 56 -17.55 5.28 -28.81
C LEU A 56 -18.94 5.91 -28.58
N GLU A 57 -19.77 5.31 -27.73
CA GLU A 57 -21.09 5.89 -27.41
C GLU A 57 -20.92 7.34 -26.92
N PRO A 58 -21.79 8.28 -27.32
CA PRO A 58 -21.72 9.70 -26.93
C PRO A 58 -21.61 9.94 -25.41
N ASP A 59 -22.12 9.00 -24.63
CA ASP A 59 -22.13 9.03 -23.17
C ASP A 59 -20.85 8.49 -22.52
N SER A 60 -19.97 7.83 -23.28
CA SER A 60 -18.69 7.30 -22.77
C SER A 60 -17.80 8.38 -22.17
N PHE A 61 -17.95 9.63 -22.64
CA PHE A 61 -17.25 10.79 -22.10
C PHE A 61 -18.16 11.76 -21.37
N GLY A 62 -19.50 11.60 -21.45
CA GLY A 62 -20.50 12.37 -20.73
C GLY A 62 -21.03 13.64 -21.41
N VAL A 63 -20.64 13.92 -22.66
CA VAL A 63 -21.32 14.85 -23.61
C VAL A 63 -20.92 14.41 -25.02
N GLY A 64 -21.88 14.35 -25.96
CA GLY A 64 -21.57 14.17 -27.38
C GLY A 64 -20.66 15.29 -27.88
N LEU A 65 -19.42 14.97 -28.21
CA LEU A 65 -18.52 15.89 -28.90
C LEU A 65 -19.17 16.24 -30.24
N PRO A 66 -19.54 17.51 -30.51
CA PRO A 66 -20.04 17.88 -31.83
C PRO A 66 -18.94 17.63 -32.86
N ASN A 67 -19.33 17.34 -34.11
CA ASN A 67 -18.42 17.08 -35.24
C ASN A 67 -17.25 18.06 -35.25
N ILE A 68 -16.11 17.62 -34.70
CA ILE A 68 -14.93 18.46 -34.49
C ILE A 68 -14.33 18.89 -35.84
N ALA A 69 -14.70 18.20 -36.92
CA ALA A 69 -14.33 18.48 -38.31
C ALA A 69 -14.83 19.83 -38.85
N THR A 70 -15.90 20.42 -38.30
CA THR A 70 -16.47 21.68 -38.83
C THR A 70 -15.92 22.95 -38.16
N ALA A 71 -15.08 22.80 -37.14
CA ALA A 71 -14.45 23.93 -36.47
C ALA A 71 -12.95 23.89 -36.70
N GLY A 72 -12.34 25.02 -37.08
CA GLY A 72 -10.90 25.15 -37.36
C GLY A 72 -9.98 24.97 -36.14
N TYR A 73 -10.23 23.97 -35.30
CA TYR A 73 -9.49 23.61 -34.11
C TYR A 73 -9.05 22.14 -34.21
N ALA A 74 -7.77 21.87 -33.95
CA ALA A 74 -7.24 20.50 -34.01
C ALA A 74 -7.96 19.61 -32.99
N ALA A 75 -8.60 18.54 -33.45
CA ALA A 75 -9.48 17.70 -32.64
C ALA A 75 -8.74 17.06 -31.47
N LYS A 76 -7.46 16.76 -31.68
CA LYS A 76 -6.56 16.24 -30.66
C LYS A 76 -6.30 17.22 -29.53
N THR A 77 -6.15 18.51 -29.82
CA THR A 77 -5.94 19.53 -28.79
C THR A 77 -7.22 19.70 -27.95
N ALA A 78 -8.39 19.72 -28.58
CA ALA A 78 -9.68 19.75 -27.87
C ALA A 78 -9.83 18.57 -26.94
N PHE A 79 -9.70 17.37 -27.49
CA PHE A 79 -9.81 16.14 -26.71
C PHE A 79 -8.85 16.15 -25.53
N ARG A 80 -7.58 16.52 -25.76
CA ARG A 80 -6.55 16.58 -24.72
C ARG A 80 -6.93 17.50 -23.57
N LEU A 81 -7.33 18.75 -23.86
CA LEU A 81 -7.67 19.73 -22.82
C LEU A 81 -8.90 19.31 -22.02
N VAL A 82 -9.94 18.83 -22.72
CA VAL A 82 -11.18 18.35 -22.10
C VAL A 82 -10.91 17.15 -21.21
N PHE A 83 -10.10 16.21 -21.68
CA PHE A 83 -9.74 15.03 -20.91
C PHE A 83 -8.99 15.40 -19.63
N MET A 84 -7.98 16.28 -19.73
CA MET A 84 -7.24 16.77 -18.57
C MET A 84 -8.15 17.49 -17.57
N TRP A 85 -9.00 18.40 -18.06
CA TRP A 85 -9.94 19.13 -17.23
C TRP A 85 -10.91 18.19 -16.52
N ARG A 86 -11.55 17.26 -17.24
CA ARG A 86 -12.51 16.32 -16.64
C ARG A 86 -11.88 15.38 -15.62
N ALA A 87 -10.66 14.90 -15.88
CA ALA A 87 -9.93 14.08 -14.93
C ALA A 87 -9.64 14.84 -13.63
N LEU A 88 -9.23 16.11 -13.74
CA LEU A 88 -8.98 17.00 -12.60
C LEU A 88 -10.27 17.34 -11.85
N PHE A 89 -11.32 17.74 -12.57
CA PHE A 89 -12.60 18.18 -12.00
C PHE A 89 -13.33 17.05 -11.27
N ARG A 90 -13.40 15.84 -11.85
CA ARG A 90 -13.98 14.66 -11.16
C ARG A 90 -13.28 14.37 -9.83
N ASN A 91 -11.99 14.67 -9.74
CA ASN A 91 -11.16 14.46 -8.55
C ASN A 91 -10.93 15.75 -7.74
N VAL A 92 -11.72 16.81 -7.98
CA VAL A 92 -11.55 18.10 -7.28
C VAL A 92 -11.64 17.93 -5.77
N HIS A 93 -12.52 17.05 -5.29
CA HIS A 93 -12.77 16.81 -3.87
C HIS A 93 -11.54 16.28 -3.10
N CYS A 94 -10.59 15.63 -3.77
CA CYS A 94 -9.35 15.11 -3.18
C CYS A 94 -8.09 15.88 -3.61
N ASN A 95 -8.18 16.78 -4.60
CA ASN A 95 -7.05 17.57 -5.08
C ASN A 95 -7.02 18.95 -4.40
N ARG A 96 -6.30 19.06 -3.28
CA ARG A 96 -6.21 20.32 -2.51
C ARG A 96 -5.61 21.47 -3.31
N SER A 97 -4.61 21.22 -4.16
CA SER A 97 -4.00 22.27 -4.98
C SER A 97 -4.98 22.83 -6.01
N LEU A 98 -5.80 21.98 -6.62
CA LEU A 98 -6.90 22.43 -7.49
C LEU A 98 -7.99 23.14 -6.70
N GLN A 99 -8.32 22.65 -5.50
CA GLN A 99 -9.25 23.34 -4.61
C GLN A 99 -8.76 24.76 -4.30
N GLU A 100 -7.51 24.93 -3.91
CA GLU A 100 -6.95 26.25 -3.64
C GLU A 100 -7.04 27.16 -4.88
N LYS A 101 -6.75 26.65 -6.09
CA LYS A 101 -6.93 27.44 -7.33
C LYS A 101 -8.38 27.81 -7.64
N LEU A 102 -9.33 26.93 -7.34
CA LEU A 102 -10.76 27.16 -7.62
C LEU A 102 -11.48 27.92 -6.49
N PHE A 103 -11.00 27.84 -5.25
CA PHE A 103 -11.73 28.26 -4.04
C PHE A 103 -10.95 29.23 -3.12
N ALA A 104 -9.65 29.47 -3.29
CA ALA A 104 -8.87 30.28 -2.32
C ALA A 104 -9.32 31.75 -2.27
N GLU A 105 -9.92 32.26 -3.35
CA GLU A 105 -10.31 33.67 -3.46
C GLU A 105 -11.82 33.90 -3.31
N VAL A 106 -12.59 32.91 -2.84
CA VAL A 106 -14.04 33.06 -2.61
C VAL A 106 -14.31 34.27 -1.70
N PRO A 107 -15.20 35.22 -2.08
CA PRO A 107 -16.23 35.13 -3.13
C PRO A 107 -15.81 35.57 -4.55
N TYR A 108 -14.55 35.95 -4.76
CA TYR A 108 -14.02 36.33 -6.06
C TYR A 108 -13.85 35.10 -6.97
N PRO A 109 -14.07 35.28 -8.29
CA PRO A 109 -14.03 34.20 -9.23
C PRO A 109 -12.60 33.68 -9.37
N PRO A 110 -12.41 32.37 -9.59
CA PRO A 110 -11.07 31.85 -9.85
C PRO A 110 -10.49 32.49 -11.11
N HIS A 111 -9.16 32.41 -11.26
CA HIS A 111 -8.43 32.96 -12.41
C HIS A 111 -9.19 32.70 -13.72
N VAL A 112 -9.28 33.72 -14.58
CA VAL A 112 -10.09 33.76 -15.81
C VAL A 112 -10.07 32.45 -16.60
N TYR A 113 -8.88 31.84 -16.69
CA TYR A 113 -8.65 30.55 -17.32
C TYR A 113 -9.56 29.42 -16.78
N TRP A 114 -9.67 29.25 -15.46
CA TRP A 114 -10.46 28.18 -14.82
C TRP A 114 -11.96 28.46 -14.88
N THR A 115 -12.34 29.73 -14.76
CA THR A 115 -13.73 30.19 -14.82
C THR A 115 -14.42 29.80 -16.14
N GLN A 116 -13.70 29.86 -17.27
CA GLN A 116 -14.20 29.38 -18.55
C GLN A 116 -14.50 27.87 -18.58
N TRP A 117 -13.67 27.06 -17.94
CA TRP A 117 -13.89 25.61 -17.85
C TRP A 117 -15.05 25.25 -16.91
N LEU A 118 -15.25 26.00 -15.83
CA LEU A 118 -16.27 25.70 -14.83
C LEU A 118 -17.70 25.83 -15.37
N VAL A 119 -17.94 26.75 -16.31
CA VAL A 119 -19.28 26.93 -16.88
C VAL A 119 -19.76 25.67 -17.59
N ILE A 120 -18.87 24.80 -18.11
CA ILE A 120 -19.30 23.64 -18.89
C ILE A 120 -19.74 22.46 -18.01
N GLU A 121 -19.59 22.57 -16.69
CA GLU A 121 -19.92 21.54 -15.72
C GLU A 121 -21.26 21.88 -15.05
N GLU A 122 -22.32 21.14 -15.33
CA GLU A 122 -23.69 21.43 -14.85
C GLU A 122 -23.80 21.47 -13.31
N ARG A 123 -22.99 20.65 -12.63
CA ARG A 123 -23.06 20.43 -11.17
C ARG A 123 -21.80 20.92 -10.50
N VAL A 124 -21.56 22.23 -10.55
CA VAL A 124 -20.42 22.80 -9.83
C VAL A 124 -20.78 23.03 -8.36
N PRO A 125 -20.12 22.36 -7.40
CA PRO A 125 -20.30 22.63 -5.97
C PRO A 125 -19.51 23.88 -5.56
N LEU A 126 -19.57 24.94 -6.35
CA LEU A 126 -18.93 26.23 -6.07
C LEU A 126 -19.92 27.18 -5.40
N PRO A 127 -19.47 28.08 -4.51
CA PRO A 127 -20.29 29.19 -4.06
C PRO A 127 -20.64 30.13 -5.23
N ALA A 128 -21.69 30.93 -5.06
CA ALA A 128 -22.07 31.96 -6.02
C ALA A 128 -20.86 32.80 -6.46
N ALA A 129 -20.69 32.96 -7.76
CA ALA A 129 -19.63 33.79 -8.33
C ALA A 129 -20.01 35.27 -8.24
N GLN A 130 -19.02 36.12 -7.97
CA GLN A 130 -19.11 37.57 -8.12
C GLN A 130 -18.28 37.99 -9.32
N LEU A 131 -18.91 38.19 -10.48
CA LEU A 131 -18.22 38.42 -11.74
C LEU A 131 -18.63 39.77 -12.35
N PRO A 132 -17.68 40.62 -12.80
CA PRO A 132 -18.02 41.81 -13.57
C PRO A 132 -18.76 41.44 -14.86
N CYS A 133 -19.81 42.19 -15.22
CA CYS A 133 -20.55 42.00 -16.48
C CYS A 133 -19.65 41.90 -17.71
N ALA A 134 -18.63 42.76 -17.79
CA ALA A 134 -17.67 42.77 -18.89
C ALA A 134 -16.88 41.46 -19.00
N GLU A 135 -16.56 40.82 -17.88
CA GLU A 135 -15.92 39.50 -17.89
C GLU A 135 -16.91 38.41 -18.32
N VAL A 136 -18.16 38.48 -17.86
CA VAL A 136 -19.19 37.51 -18.23
C VAL A 136 -19.45 37.53 -19.74
N GLU A 137 -19.57 38.73 -20.32
CA GLU A 137 -19.74 38.92 -21.75
C GLU A 137 -18.51 38.43 -22.53
N LYS A 138 -17.30 38.80 -22.10
CA LYS A 138 -16.05 38.38 -22.72
C LYS A 138 -15.87 36.86 -22.71
N LEU A 139 -16.14 36.21 -21.58
CA LEU A 139 -15.82 34.79 -21.39
C LEU A 139 -16.87 33.86 -21.98
N TRP A 140 -18.15 34.26 -22.01
CA TRP A 140 -19.24 33.37 -22.42
C TRP A 140 -20.13 33.94 -23.52
N GLY A 141 -19.90 35.17 -23.98
CA GLY A 141 -20.71 35.80 -25.02
C GLY A 141 -22.14 36.09 -24.58
N LEU A 142 -22.35 36.22 -23.26
CA LEU A 142 -23.62 36.58 -22.64
C LEU A 142 -23.73 38.11 -22.62
N PRO A 143 -24.59 38.70 -23.46
CA PRO A 143 -24.63 40.14 -23.58
C PRO A 143 -25.32 40.77 -22.36
N ARG A 144 -24.95 42.02 -22.05
CA ARG A 144 -25.33 42.71 -20.81
C ARG A 144 -26.85 42.75 -20.57
N GLU A 145 -27.65 42.78 -21.62
CA GLU A 145 -29.12 42.90 -21.53
C GLU A 145 -29.76 41.71 -20.80
N LEU A 146 -29.10 40.56 -20.78
CA LEU A 146 -29.54 39.38 -20.03
C LEU A 146 -29.46 39.54 -18.51
N PHE A 147 -28.75 40.55 -18.03
CA PHE A 147 -28.50 40.78 -16.60
C PHE A 147 -29.16 42.05 -16.06
N THR A 148 -30.00 42.70 -16.88
CA THR A 148 -30.60 44.01 -16.56
C THR A 148 -31.35 44.02 -15.23
N GLU A 149 -32.12 42.96 -14.93
CA GLU A 149 -32.87 42.83 -13.67
C GLU A 149 -31.91 42.65 -12.47
N LYS A 150 -30.86 41.84 -12.60
CA LYS A 150 -29.87 41.61 -11.54
C LYS A 150 -28.99 42.82 -11.25
N LEU A 151 -28.71 43.64 -12.26
CA LEU A 151 -27.94 44.88 -12.08
C LEU A 151 -28.76 45.97 -11.37
N GLN A 152 -30.09 45.94 -11.48
CA GLN A 152 -30.97 46.85 -10.75
C GLN A 152 -31.05 46.54 -9.24
N GLU A 153 -30.74 45.30 -8.86
CA GLU A 153 -30.70 44.86 -7.46
C GLU A 153 -29.40 45.26 -6.72
N ASN A 154 -28.40 45.82 -7.42
CA ASN A 154 -27.13 46.28 -6.84
C ASN A 154 -27.17 47.80 -6.55
N PRO A 155 -27.30 48.23 -5.28
CA PRO A 155 -27.47 49.64 -4.91
C PRO A 155 -26.21 50.50 -5.04
N GLU A 156 -25.03 49.89 -5.22
CA GLU A 156 -23.73 50.58 -5.21
C GLU A 156 -23.22 50.97 -6.61
N GLY A 157 -23.94 50.62 -7.68
CA GLY A 157 -23.55 50.95 -9.07
C GLY A 157 -22.35 50.15 -9.59
N ASP A 158 -21.89 49.14 -8.84
CA ASP A 158 -20.86 48.21 -9.30
C ASP A 158 -21.46 47.19 -10.27
N GLU A 159 -20.84 47.01 -11.44
CA GLU A 159 -21.30 46.10 -12.51
C GLU A 159 -21.00 44.62 -12.21
N THR A 160 -20.82 44.29 -10.93
CA THR A 160 -20.49 42.96 -10.45
C THR A 160 -21.76 42.13 -10.23
N LEU A 161 -21.93 41.07 -11.00
CA LEU A 161 -23.05 40.16 -10.90
C LEU A 161 -22.77 39.07 -9.87
N ARG A 162 -23.69 38.90 -8.91
CA ARG A 162 -23.71 37.72 -8.04
C ARG A 162 -24.66 36.67 -8.60
N MET A 163 -24.14 35.51 -8.98
CA MET A 163 -24.97 34.42 -9.51
C MET A 163 -24.45 33.03 -9.17
N GLU A 164 -25.37 32.09 -9.06
CA GLU A 164 -25.03 30.67 -8.91
C GLU A 164 -24.46 30.12 -10.23
N TRP A 165 -23.45 29.27 -10.18
CA TRP A 165 -22.82 28.69 -11.37
C TRP A 165 -23.80 27.92 -12.25
N ARG A 166 -24.78 27.26 -11.62
CA ARG A 166 -25.86 26.56 -12.33
C ARG A 166 -26.74 27.53 -13.13
N GLU A 167 -26.98 28.72 -12.61
CA GLU A 167 -27.74 29.76 -13.29
C GLU A 167 -26.96 30.31 -14.49
N LEU A 168 -25.68 30.61 -14.30
CA LEU A 168 -24.77 31.03 -15.37
C LEU A 168 -24.70 29.98 -16.49
N TYR A 169 -24.59 28.69 -16.13
CA TYR A 169 -24.63 27.58 -17.08
C TYR A 169 -25.92 27.57 -17.90
N ASN A 170 -27.08 27.65 -17.24
CA ASN A 170 -28.37 27.63 -17.93
C ASN A 170 -28.54 28.82 -18.90
N LEU A 171 -28.10 30.01 -18.49
CA LEU A 171 -28.10 31.20 -19.35
C LEU A 171 -27.18 31.01 -20.56
N ALA A 172 -25.97 30.49 -20.34
CA ALA A 172 -25.02 30.18 -21.39
C ALA A 172 -25.56 29.14 -22.37
N VAL A 173 -26.13 28.04 -21.89
CA VAL A 173 -26.75 27.01 -22.74
C VAL A 173 -27.91 27.60 -23.56
N THR A 174 -28.75 28.42 -22.94
CA THR A 174 -29.89 29.08 -23.62
C THR A 174 -29.40 30.00 -24.74
N ARG A 175 -28.36 30.81 -24.47
CA ARG A 175 -27.76 31.74 -25.45
C ARG A 175 -27.12 31.04 -26.64
N HIS A 176 -26.45 29.91 -26.40
CA HIS A 176 -25.76 29.13 -27.43
C HIS A 176 -26.65 28.05 -28.05
N GLY A 177 -27.87 27.86 -27.54
CA GLY A 177 -28.88 26.91 -28.02
C GLY A 177 -28.73 25.49 -27.47
N THR A 178 -27.51 24.99 -27.31
CA THR A 178 -27.24 23.66 -26.72
C THR A 178 -25.95 23.66 -25.90
N ALA A 179 -25.83 22.69 -24.98
CA ALA A 179 -24.59 22.47 -24.23
C ALA A 179 -23.39 22.16 -25.14
N ALA A 180 -23.61 21.47 -26.26
CA ALA A 180 -22.55 21.17 -27.23
C ALA A 180 -22.02 22.44 -27.92
N LEU A 181 -22.89 23.40 -28.24
CA LEU A 181 -22.50 24.68 -28.84
C LEU A 181 -21.80 25.60 -27.84
N LEU A 182 -22.24 25.63 -26.57
CA LEU A 182 -21.52 26.30 -25.49
C LEU A 182 -20.11 25.71 -25.32
N PHE A 183 -20.00 24.38 -25.31
CA PHE A 183 -18.74 23.69 -25.20
C PHE A 183 -17.79 24.04 -26.36
N HIS A 184 -18.34 24.10 -27.58
CA HIS A 184 -17.60 24.53 -28.76
C HIS A 184 -17.08 25.97 -28.64
N TYR A 185 -17.92 26.88 -28.15
CA TYR A 185 -17.55 28.27 -27.91
C TYR A 185 -16.38 28.40 -26.91
N VAL A 186 -16.45 27.67 -25.78
CA VAL A 186 -15.40 27.66 -24.76
C VAL A 186 -14.08 27.12 -25.32
N LEU A 187 -14.11 26.03 -26.09
CA LEU A 187 -12.90 25.49 -26.73
C LEU A 187 -12.27 26.46 -27.73
N LYS A 188 -13.09 27.20 -28.47
CA LYS A 188 -12.61 28.24 -29.39
C LYS A 188 -11.93 29.39 -28.65
N GLN A 189 -12.48 29.83 -27.52
CA GLN A 189 -11.86 30.84 -26.65
C GLN A 189 -10.50 30.35 -26.09
N HIS A 190 -10.42 29.06 -25.79
CA HIS A 190 -9.18 28.44 -25.31
C HIS A 190 -8.12 28.22 -26.40
N GLN A 191 -8.42 28.39 -27.68
CA GLN A 191 -7.47 28.13 -28.76
C GLN A 191 -6.18 28.95 -28.67
N SER A 192 -6.25 30.17 -28.17
CA SER A 192 -5.10 31.07 -27.98
C SER A 192 -4.67 31.22 -26.52
N SER A 193 -5.22 30.41 -25.61
CA SER A 193 -4.89 30.47 -24.19
C SER A 193 -3.58 29.74 -23.89
N ASP A 194 -2.88 30.16 -22.83
CA ASP A 194 -1.81 29.36 -22.24
C ASP A 194 -2.41 28.20 -21.42
N HIS A 195 -2.03 26.97 -21.75
CA HIS A 195 -2.48 25.75 -21.07
C HIS A 195 -1.44 25.16 -20.11
N SER A 196 -0.29 25.82 -19.94
CA SER A 196 0.82 25.36 -19.10
C SER A 196 0.36 24.98 -17.69
N GLU A 197 -0.57 25.75 -17.13
CA GLU A 197 -1.13 25.51 -15.81
C GLU A 197 -1.99 24.24 -15.74
N LEU A 198 -2.88 24.03 -16.70
CA LEU A 198 -3.71 22.81 -16.79
C LEU A 198 -2.84 21.57 -16.97
N GLU A 199 -1.86 21.64 -17.87
CA GLU A 199 -0.92 20.54 -18.10
C GLU A 199 -0.10 20.23 -16.85
N SER A 200 0.38 21.25 -16.14
CA SER A 200 1.13 21.09 -14.89
C SER A 200 0.28 20.43 -13.81
N MET A 201 -0.95 20.91 -13.61
CA MET A 201 -1.89 20.33 -12.65
C MET A 201 -2.25 18.89 -13.00
N TYR A 202 -2.46 18.60 -14.29
CA TYR A 202 -2.74 17.25 -14.75
C TYR A 202 -1.55 16.31 -14.54
N ARG A 203 -0.30 16.76 -14.82
CA ARG A 203 0.92 16.00 -14.50
C ARG A 203 1.00 15.68 -13.01
N GLN A 204 0.75 16.66 -12.15
CA GLN A 204 0.72 16.45 -10.70
C GLN A 204 -0.34 15.41 -10.30
N TYR A 205 -1.54 15.51 -10.86
CA TYR A 205 -2.60 14.53 -10.66
C TYR A 205 -2.17 13.12 -11.09
N THR A 206 -1.61 12.93 -12.28
CA THR A 206 -1.17 11.60 -12.74
C THR A 206 -0.14 10.97 -11.80
N GLN A 207 0.74 11.78 -11.20
CA GLN A 207 1.74 11.31 -10.24
C GLN A 207 1.17 11.01 -8.85
N CYS A 208 0.13 11.75 -8.43
CA CYS A 208 -0.34 11.77 -7.05
C CYS A 208 -1.77 11.24 -6.85
N ARG A 209 -2.47 10.78 -7.91
CA ARG A 209 -3.89 10.40 -7.87
C ARG A 209 -4.22 9.36 -6.80
N PHE A 210 -3.41 8.32 -6.66
CA PHE A 210 -3.63 7.29 -5.65
C PHE A 210 -3.46 7.84 -4.23
N GLN A 211 -2.45 8.68 -4.03
CA GLN A 211 -2.14 9.28 -2.73
C GLN A 211 -3.24 10.25 -2.30
N TRP A 212 -3.75 11.06 -3.23
CA TRP A 212 -4.83 12.00 -2.97
C TRP A 212 -6.14 11.28 -2.62
N LEU A 213 -6.56 10.33 -3.45
CA LEU A 213 -7.76 9.54 -3.20
C LEU A 213 -7.64 8.72 -1.91
N PHE A 214 -6.48 8.12 -1.64
CA PHE A 214 -6.23 7.43 -0.38
C PHE A 214 -6.36 8.36 0.83
N THR A 215 -5.72 9.53 0.76
CA THR A 215 -5.76 10.54 1.84
C THR A 215 -7.20 11.00 2.09
N TYR A 216 -7.93 11.29 1.00
CA TYR A 216 -9.32 11.68 1.07
C TYR A 216 -10.16 10.58 1.71
N TRP A 217 -10.09 9.34 1.21
CA TRP A 217 -10.78 8.19 1.80
C TRP A 217 -10.42 8.02 3.28
N LEU A 218 -9.15 8.10 3.65
CA LEU A 218 -8.68 7.84 5.01
C LEU A 218 -9.25 8.84 6.02
N PHE A 219 -9.33 10.13 5.65
CA PHE A 219 -9.72 11.20 6.58
C PHE A 219 -11.16 11.67 6.45
N ARG A 220 -11.85 11.38 5.34
CA ARG A 220 -13.28 11.71 5.14
C ARG A 220 -14.22 10.61 5.59
N GLN A 221 -13.74 9.60 6.32
CA GLN A 221 -14.64 8.59 6.91
C GLN A 221 -15.56 9.22 7.96
N PRO A 222 -16.89 9.02 7.87
CA PRO A 222 -17.81 9.52 8.89
C PRO A 222 -17.54 8.86 10.25
N ALA A 223 -17.77 9.58 11.34
CA ALA A 223 -17.84 8.95 12.66
C ALA A 223 -19.08 8.04 12.71
N PRO A 224 -19.04 6.81 13.28
CA PRO A 224 -17.95 6.20 14.05
C PRO A 224 -16.93 5.38 13.22
N MET A 225 -17.10 5.29 11.89
CA MET A 225 -16.28 4.45 11.00
C MET A 225 -14.78 4.77 11.12
N ASN A 226 -14.40 6.04 11.26
CA ASN A 226 -13.00 6.46 11.46
C ASN A 226 -12.34 5.78 12.68
N ARG A 227 -13.03 5.70 13.83
CA ARG A 227 -12.50 5.04 15.05
C ARG A 227 -12.24 3.56 14.83
N GLN A 228 -13.17 2.88 14.15
CA GLN A 228 -13.04 1.46 13.83
C GLN A 228 -11.93 1.21 12.80
N LEU A 229 -11.86 2.05 11.76
CA LEU A 229 -10.80 1.99 10.77
C LEU A 229 -9.42 2.11 11.42
N ARG A 230 -9.25 3.09 12.32
CA ARG A 230 -8.02 3.28 13.09
C ARG A 230 -7.70 2.04 13.92
N ALA A 231 -8.69 1.45 14.61
CA ALA A 231 -8.49 0.23 15.38
C ALA A 231 -8.00 -0.94 14.49
N ILE A 232 -8.63 -1.15 13.33
CA ILE A 232 -8.26 -2.21 12.38
C ILE A 232 -6.81 -2.02 11.88
N TYR A 233 -6.45 -0.81 11.45
CA TYR A 233 -5.10 -0.50 10.98
C TYR A 233 -4.03 -0.73 12.05
N LEU A 234 -4.26 -0.25 13.27
CA LEU A 234 -3.30 -0.34 14.36
C LEU A 234 -3.19 -1.74 14.95
N GLN A 235 -4.22 -2.58 14.75
CA GLN A 235 -4.20 -3.97 15.16
C GLN A 235 -3.37 -4.83 14.20
N TRP A 236 -3.36 -4.53 12.89
CA TRP A 236 -2.75 -5.37 11.85
C TRP A 236 -1.24 -5.64 12.04
N ARG A 237 -0.46 -4.60 12.31
CA ARG A 237 1.00 -4.71 12.48
C ARG A 237 1.48 -3.86 13.64
N LYS A 238 2.65 -4.25 14.18
CA LYS A 238 3.37 -3.40 15.12
C LYS A 238 3.68 -2.07 14.43
N HIS A 239 3.36 -0.99 15.12
CA HIS A 239 3.47 0.36 14.59
C HIS A 239 4.20 1.29 15.56
N SER A 240 4.83 2.33 15.04
CA SER A 240 5.37 3.44 15.80
C SER A 240 4.26 4.31 16.36
N LYS A 241 4.14 4.38 17.70
CA LYS A 241 3.19 5.24 18.39
C LYS A 241 3.35 6.72 18.01
N LYS A 242 4.61 7.17 17.83
CA LYS A 242 4.94 8.56 17.42
C LYS A 242 4.41 8.90 16.03
N LYS A 243 4.42 7.95 15.09
CA LYS A 243 3.94 8.20 13.71
C LYS A 243 2.42 8.18 13.59
N VAL A 244 1.72 7.50 14.50
CA VAL A 244 0.25 7.37 14.47
C VAL A 244 -0.45 8.32 15.46
N SER A 245 0.31 9.07 16.27
CA SER A 245 -0.26 10.04 17.20
C SER A 245 -0.93 11.19 16.46
N THR A 246 -0.36 11.62 15.33
CA THR A 246 -0.86 12.69 14.47
C THR A 246 -1.89 12.21 13.44
N TRP A 247 -2.52 11.05 13.66
CA TRP A 247 -3.54 10.52 12.74
C TRP A 247 -4.72 11.49 12.62
N GLY A 248 -4.97 12.00 11.42
CA GLY A 248 -6.05 12.95 11.13
C GLY A 248 -5.64 14.41 11.26
N GLU A 249 -4.39 14.69 11.66
CA GLU A 249 -3.82 16.04 11.67
C GLU A 249 -3.16 16.37 10.32
N THR A 250 -2.88 17.65 10.08
CA THR A 250 -2.24 18.14 8.85
C THR A 250 -0.83 17.56 8.63
N VAL A 251 -0.12 17.25 9.71
CA VAL A 251 1.24 16.69 9.70
C VAL A 251 1.28 15.15 9.70
N CYS A 252 0.15 14.50 9.38
CA CYS A 252 0.06 13.05 9.38
C CYS A 252 0.94 12.40 8.30
N ASP A 253 1.75 11.39 8.67
CA ASP A 253 2.54 10.57 7.74
C ASP A 253 1.64 9.54 7.03
N VAL A 254 0.87 10.00 6.04
CA VAL A 254 -0.09 9.16 5.30
C VAL A 254 0.61 7.99 4.59
N ARG A 255 1.82 8.20 4.09
CA ARG A 255 2.62 7.15 3.47
C ARG A 255 2.93 6.02 4.46
N TYR A 256 3.27 6.37 5.69
CA TYR A 256 3.45 5.37 6.74
C TYR A 256 2.13 4.65 7.05
N LEU A 257 1.00 5.36 7.12
CA LEU A 257 -0.31 4.72 7.33
C LEU A 257 -0.65 3.73 6.20
N ALA A 258 -0.42 4.10 4.94
CA ALA A 258 -0.61 3.22 3.79
C ALA A 258 0.28 1.96 3.87
N SER A 259 1.47 2.06 4.48
CA SER A 259 2.41 0.94 4.63
C SER A 259 2.04 -0.06 5.74
N LEU A 260 1.13 0.33 6.64
CA LEU A 260 0.71 -0.54 7.74
C LEU A 260 -0.08 -1.76 7.26
N HIS A 261 -0.70 -1.70 6.08
CA HIS A 261 -1.54 -2.77 5.56
C HIS A 261 -1.18 -3.10 4.10
N PRO A 262 -1.06 -4.39 3.71
CA PRO A 262 -0.70 -4.79 2.33
C PRO A 262 -1.62 -4.19 1.26
N ILE A 263 -2.95 -4.32 1.40
CA ILE A 263 -3.91 -3.79 0.42
C ILE A 263 -3.75 -2.28 0.18
N THR A 264 -3.48 -1.51 1.22
CA THR A 264 -3.37 -0.04 1.10
C THR A 264 -2.01 0.35 0.56
N SER A 265 -0.98 -0.47 0.85
CA SER A 265 0.31 -0.31 0.22
C SER A 265 0.26 -0.62 -1.27
N ASP A 266 -0.51 -1.62 -1.70
CA ASP A 266 -0.68 -1.96 -3.11
C ASP A 266 -1.54 -0.91 -3.82
N TYR A 267 -2.61 -0.40 -3.20
CA TYR A 267 -3.37 0.74 -3.72
C TYR A 267 -2.50 1.98 -3.91
N TRP A 268 -1.74 2.36 -2.87
CA TRP A 268 -0.86 3.53 -2.88
C TRP A 268 0.20 3.47 -4.00
N ARG A 269 0.57 2.26 -4.43
CA ARG A 269 1.53 2.01 -5.51
C ARG A 269 0.87 1.77 -6.87
N GLY A 270 -0.45 1.93 -6.99
CA GLY A 270 -1.19 1.69 -8.22
C GLY A 270 -1.24 0.23 -8.66
N LYS A 271 -1.07 -0.73 -7.73
CA LYS A 271 -1.04 -2.17 -8.03
C LYS A 271 -2.40 -2.86 -7.93
N LEU A 272 -3.43 -2.20 -7.39
CA LEU A 272 -4.80 -2.74 -7.32
C LEU A 272 -5.61 -2.35 -8.55
N ALA A 273 -6.62 -3.16 -8.88
CA ALA A 273 -7.57 -2.89 -9.97
C ALA A 273 -6.89 -2.46 -11.29
N ARG A 274 -5.76 -3.09 -11.64
CA ARG A 274 -4.92 -2.74 -12.81
C ARG A 274 -4.54 -1.26 -12.92
N GLY A 275 -4.45 -0.55 -11.79
CA GLY A 275 -4.15 0.87 -11.76
C GLY A 275 -5.36 1.79 -11.96
N ASP A 276 -6.59 1.27 -11.93
CA ASP A 276 -7.79 2.08 -11.82
C ASP A 276 -7.94 2.60 -10.39
N GLU A 277 -7.81 3.91 -10.21
CA GLU A 277 -7.87 4.53 -8.89
C GLU A 277 -9.26 4.45 -8.22
N ASN A 278 -10.34 4.48 -8.99
CA ASN A 278 -11.70 4.47 -8.45
C ASN A 278 -12.07 3.05 -8.00
N VAL A 279 -11.88 2.07 -8.89
CA VAL A 279 -12.10 0.66 -8.54
C VAL A 279 -11.14 0.23 -7.42
N GLY A 280 -9.90 0.73 -7.46
CA GLY A 280 -8.90 0.50 -6.42
C GLY A 280 -9.34 1.01 -5.05
N ILE A 281 -9.82 2.25 -4.93
CA ILE A 281 -10.24 2.80 -3.63
C ILE A 281 -11.52 2.15 -3.12
N HIS A 282 -12.44 1.78 -4.01
CA HIS A 282 -13.61 0.98 -3.66
C HIS A 282 -13.22 -0.40 -3.13
N THR A 283 -12.21 -1.04 -3.73
CA THR A 283 -11.68 -2.32 -3.26
C THR A 283 -11.08 -2.21 -1.86
N VAL A 284 -10.31 -1.14 -1.58
CA VAL A 284 -9.81 -0.84 -0.23
C VAL A 284 -10.96 -0.65 0.76
N GLY A 285 -11.94 0.19 0.42
CA GLY A 285 -13.10 0.44 1.28
C GLY A 285 -13.89 -0.84 1.61
N ASN A 286 -14.14 -1.67 0.59
CA ASN A 286 -14.85 -2.92 0.77
C ASN A 286 -14.06 -3.91 1.64
N TYR A 287 -12.76 -4.03 1.41
CA TYR A 287 -11.89 -4.90 2.22
C TYR A 287 -11.92 -4.53 3.71
N PHE A 288 -11.77 -3.25 4.04
CA PHE A 288 -11.81 -2.81 5.44
C PHE A 288 -13.19 -2.99 6.09
N SER A 289 -14.27 -2.88 5.31
CA SER A 289 -15.62 -3.23 5.77
C SER A 289 -15.71 -4.71 6.17
N MET A 290 -15.12 -5.60 5.38
CA MET A 290 -15.10 -7.03 5.67
C MET A 290 -14.18 -7.37 6.85
N CYS A 291 -13.02 -6.71 6.98
CA CYS A 291 -12.15 -6.83 8.15
C CYS A 291 -12.88 -6.47 9.44
N LYS A 292 -13.71 -5.43 9.44
CA LYS A 292 -14.54 -5.06 10.60
C LYS A 292 -15.47 -6.20 11.02
N SER A 293 -16.16 -6.82 10.05
CA SER A 293 -17.03 -7.97 10.31
C SER A 293 -16.24 -9.17 10.83
N LEU A 294 -15.03 -9.39 10.31
CA LEU A 294 -14.14 -10.45 10.77
C LEU A 294 -13.64 -10.22 12.20
N VAL A 295 -13.22 -8.99 12.56
CA VAL A 295 -12.85 -8.63 13.94
C VAL A 295 -13.99 -8.98 14.90
N ALA A 296 -15.21 -8.54 14.59
CA ALA A 296 -16.37 -8.79 15.44
C ALA A 296 -16.63 -10.30 15.62
N TRP A 297 -16.51 -11.06 14.55
CA TRP A 297 -16.67 -12.51 14.58
C TRP A 297 -15.60 -13.22 15.40
N ILE A 298 -14.34 -12.77 15.29
CA ILE A 298 -13.25 -13.30 16.12
C ILE A 298 -13.45 -12.93 17.59
N LEU A 299 -13.84 -11.70 17.90
CA LEU A 299 -14.07 -11.29 19.29
C LEU A 299 -15.24 -12.04 19.95
N GLY A 300 -16.22 -12.50 19.17
CA GLY A 300 -17.37 -13.26 19.65
C GLY A 300 -17.12 -14.75 19.93
N ARG A 301 -15.89 -15.24 19.77
CA ARG A 301 -15.54 -16.66 19.96
C ARG A 301 -14.54 -16.87 21.09
N ASP A 302 -14.64 -18.05 21.71
CA ASP A 302 -13.57 -18.57 22.55
C ASP A 302 -12.49 -19.20 21.66
N TRP A 303 -11.25 -18.79 21.88
CA TRP A 303 -10.08 -19.25 21.15
C TRP A 303 -9.17 -20.12 22.01
N GLY A 304 -9.58 -20.44 23.25
CA GLY A 304 -8.78 -21.21 24.19
C GLY A 304 -7.43 -20.55 24.45
N ARG A 305 -6.34 -21.25 24.11
CA ARG A 305 -4.96 -20.79 24.32
C ARG A 305 -4.45 -19.82 23.25
N LEU A 306 -5.17 -19.70 22.12
CA LEU A 306 -4.78 -18.83 21.02
C LEU A 306 -4.98 -17.36 21.38
N LYS A 307 -3.94 -16.55 21.10
CA LYS A 307 -4.05 -15.10 21.20
C LYS A 307 -4.96 -14.59 20.08
N ARG A 308 -6.16 -14.11 20.44
CA ARG A 308 -7.17 -13.55 19.50
C ARG A 308 -6.58 -12.62 18.44
N ARG A 309 -5.67 -11.75 18.86
CA ARG A 309 -4.98 -10.82 17.97
C ARG A 309 -4.18 -11.54 16.88
N LYS A 310 -3.43 -12.58 17.23
CA LYS A 310 -2.59 -13.32 16.29
C LYS A 310 -3.41 -14.13 15.31
N VAL A 311 -4.49 -14.75 15.79
CA VAL A 311 -5.46 -15.45 14.95
C VAL A 311 -6.04 -14.50 13.90
N TYR A 312 -6.42 -13.28 14.30
CA TYR A 312 -6.90 -12.26 13.38
C TYR A 312 -5.85 -11.83 12.35
N GLU A 313 -4.64 -11.51 12.79
CA GLU A 313 -3.53 -11.10 11.92
C GLU A 313 -3.21 -12.18 10.86
N ASP A 314 -2.98 -13.42 11.30
CA ASP A 314 -2.57 -14.51 10.40
C ASP A 314 -3.70 -14.93 9.45
N THR A 315 -4.96 -14.90 9.92
CA THR A 315 -6.11 -15.16 9.06
C THR A 315 -6.18 -14.13 7.95
N LEU A 316 -6.04 -12.84 8.26
CA LEU A 316 -6.14 -11.82 7.24
C LEU A 316 -4.92 -11.74 6.33
N ASP A 317 -3.72 -12.02 6.83
CA ASP A 317 -2.54 -12.19 5.96
C ASP A 317 -2.82 -13.32 4.93
N GLY A 318 -3.36 -14.45 5.36
CA GLY A 318 -3.77 -15.55 4.47
C GLY A 318 -4.89 -15.16 3.50
N VAL A 319 -5.91 -14.43 3.97
CA VAL A 319 -7.01 -13.92 3.13
C VAL A 319 -6.47 -12.99 2.05
N TYR A 320 -5.61 -12.05 2.43
CA TYR A 320 -4.99 -11.14 1.49
C TYR A 320 -4.15 -11.89 0.46
N LEU A 321 -3.31 -12.83 0.87
CA LEU A 321 -2.46 -13.61 -0.04
C LEU A 321 -3.29 -14.34 -1.11
N LEU A 322 -4.41 -14.95 -0.72
CA LEU A 322 -5.26 -15.67 -1.67
C LEU A 322 -6.08 -14.75 -2.57
N LEU A 323 -6.59 -13.65 -2.04
CA LEU A 323 -7.45 -12.74 -2.80
C LEU A 323 -6.67 -11.67 -3.56
N LYS A 324 -5.36 -11.54 -3.34
CA LYS A 324 -4.54 -10.47 -3.91
C LYS A 324 -4.73 -10.37 -5.43
N ARG A 325 -4.59 -11.48 -6.16
CA ARG A 325 -4.75 -11.49 -7.62
C ARG A 325 -6.17 -11.13 -8.03
N GLU A 326 -7.18 -11.68 -7.35
CA GLU A 326 -8.57 -11.33 -7.63
C GLU A 326 -8.82 -9.83 -7.41
N MET A 327 -8.26 -9.23 -6.35
CA MET A 327 -8.34 -7.80 -6.04
C MET A 327 -7.57 -6.91 -7.01
N GLN A 328 -6.62 -7.46 -7.77
CA GLN A 328 -5.94 -6.76 -8.86
C GLN A 328 -6.80 -6.62 -10.09
N ASP A 329 -7.76 -7.53 -10.30
CA ASP A 329 -8.60 -7.58 -11.50
C ASP A 329 -10.02 -7.08 -11.27
N ARG A 330 -10.62 -7.39 -10.11
CA ARG A 330 -12.03 -7.13 -9.82
C ARG A 330 -12.30 -6.86 -8.35
N LEU A 331 -13.46 -6.28 -8.07
CA LEU A 331 -13.96 -6.13 -6.71
C LEU A 331 -14.34 -7.50 -6.15
N VAL A 332 -13.75 -7.88 -5.01
CA VAL A 332 -14.10 -9.12 -4.29
C VAL A 332 -15.33 -8.86 -3.44
N ASP A 333 -16.39 -9.66 -3.61
CA ASP A 333 -17.60 -9.54 -2.82
C ASP A 333 -17.47 -10.11 -1.38
N HIS A 334 -18.47 -9.81 -0.56
CA HIS A 334 -18.53 -10.21 0.83
C HIS A 334 -18.54 -11.74 1.00
N GLU A 335 -19.28 -12.47 0.17
CA GLU A 335 -19.39 -13.92 0.29
C GLU A 335 -18.05 -14.60 0.02
N ARG A 336 -17.39 -14.20 -1.08
CA ARG A 336 -16.08 -14.70 -1.48
C ARG A 336 -15.04 -14.44 -0.41
N PHE A 337 -14.99 -13.23 0.15
CA PHE A 337 -14.10 -12.92 1.26
C PHE A 337 -14.34 -13.85 2.46
N TRP A 338 -15.59 -14.05 2.86
CA TRP A 338 -15.93 -14.88 4.01
C TRP A 338 -15.65 -16.36 3.80
N GLN A 339 -15.87 -16.88 2.60
CA GLN A 339 -15.48 -18.24 2.24
C GLN A 339 -13.97 -18.43 2.44
N VAL A 340 -13.16 -17.50 1.93
CA VAL A 340 -11.71 -17.53 2.09
C VAL A 340 -11.31 -17.35 3.57
N ALA A 341 -11.92 -16.41 4.30
CA ALA A 341 -11.62 -16.16 5.70
C ALA A 341 -11.91 -17.38 6.59
N LYS A 342 -12.99 -18.13 6.35
CA LYS A 342 -13.30 -19.37 7.08
C LYS A 342 -12.25 -20.46 6.83
N VAL A 343 -11.83 -20.63 5.58
CA VAL A 343 -10.78 -21.59 5.22
C VAL A 343 -9.46 -21.20 5.86
N GLN A 344 -9.08 -19.92 5.79
CA GLN A 344 -7.85 -19.41 6.39
C GLN A 344 -7.86 -19.54 7.90
N MET A 345 -8.99 -19.27 8.55
CA MET A 345 -9.14 -19.49 9.98
C MET A 345 -8.90 -20.94 10.36
N SER A 346 -9.50 -21.89 9.64
CA SER A 346 -9.28 -23.32 9.86
C SER A 346 -7.80 -23.67 9.71
N ARG A 347 -7.11 -23.11 8.70
CA ARG A 347 -5.67 -23.32 8.50
C ARG A 347 -4.87 -22.80 9.68
N VAL A 348 -5.13 -21.58 10.15
CA VAL A 348 -4.44 -21.00 11.32
C VAL A 348 -4.62 -21.87 12.56
N CYS A 349 -5.85 -22.36 12.82
CA CYS A 349 -6.11 -23.27 13.93
C CYS A 349 -5.33 -24.60 13.80
N THR A 350 -5.41 -25.26 12.65
CA THR A 350 -4.69 -26.53 12.42
C THR A 350 -3.17 -26.34 12.53
N LEU A 351 -2.65 -25.21 12.05
CA LEU A 351 -1.23 -24.89 12.17
C LEU A 351 -0.82 -24.65 13.63
N GLU A 352 -1.70 -24.10 14.46
CA GLU A 352 -1.43 -23.97 15.89
C GLU A 352 -1.42 -25.31 16.62
N GLU A 353 -2.42 -26.15 16.37
CA GLU A 353 -2.48 -27.51 16.91
C GLU A 353 -1.22 -28.29 16.52
N THR A 354 -0.80 -28.13 15.26
CA THR A 354 0.43 -28.70 14.70
C THR A 354 1.68 -28.18 15.41
N ALA A 355 1.70 -26.89 15.74
CA ALA A 355 2.77 -26.27 16.50
C ALA A 355 2.67 -26.55 18.00
N VAL A 356 1.75 -27.41 18.47
CA VAL A 356 1.62 -27.91 19.85
C VAL A 356 1.73 -26.80 20.91
N ASN A 357 1.01 -25.68 20.72
CA ASN A 357 1.02 -24.53 21.64
C ASN A 357 2.44 -23.96 21.90
N TYR A 358 3.34 -23.95 20.92
CA TYR A 358 4.64 -23.32 21.11
C TYR A 358 4.49 -21.84 21.48
N VAL A 359 5.14 -21.47 22.59
CA VAL A 359 5.06 -20.13 23.19
C VAL A 359 5.58 -19.04 22.25
N ASN A 360 6.45 -19.41 21.30
CA ASN A 360 7.11 -18.47 20.39
C ASN A 360 6.75 -18.68 18.91
N TRP A 361 5.53 -18.27 18.53
CA TRP A 361 5.03 -18.26 17.15
C TRP A 361 5.98 -17.58 16.14
N ARG A 362 6.86 -16.69 16.60
CA ARG A 362 7.84 -16.01 15.75
C ARG A 362 8.89 -16.96 15.16
N MET A 363 9.08 -18.15 15.74
CA MET A 363 10.00 -19.16 15.21
C MET A 363 9.46 -19.76 13.91
N ILE A 364 8.15 -19.96 13.80
CA ILE A 364 7.52 -20.59 12.64
C ILE A 364 7.09 -19.57 11.57
N GLU A 365 6.78 -18.33 11.96
CA GLU A 365 6.31 -17.27 11.03
C GLU A 365 7.31 -17.00 9.88
N THR A 366 8.60 -17.23 10.12
CA THR A 366 9.64 -17.04 9.10
C THR A 366 9.95 -18.26 8.25
N LEU A 367 9.34 -19.40 8.55
CA LEU A 367 9.54 -20.60 7.74
C LEU A 367 8.81 -20.44 6.40
N PRO A 368 9.46 -20.77 5.27
CA PRO A 368 8.78 -20.83 3.97
C PRO A 368 7.53 -21.72 4.02
N TYR A 369 7.64 -22.86 4.70
CA TYR A 369 6.57 -23.85 4.86
C TYR A 369 5.32 -23.30 5.57
N TYR A 370 5.48 -22.35 6.49
CA TYR A 370 4.35 -21.67 7.14
C TYR A 370 3.52 -20.91 6.10
N LYS A 371 4.17 -20.08 5.27
CA LYS A 371 3.47 -19.31 4.22
C LYS A 371 2.90 -20.21 3.14
N LEU A 372 3.65 -21.24 2.74
CA LEU A 372 3.20 -22.23 1.76
C LEU A 372 1.96 -22.98 2.26
N TYR A 373 1.89 -23.34 3.54
CA TYR A 373 0.69 -23.93 4.13
C TYR A 373 -0.49 -22.96 4.16
N LEU A 374 -0.29 -21.70 4.58
CA LEU A 374 -1.37 -20.71 4.58
C LEU A 374 -1.99 -20.53 3.19
N VAL A 375 -1.19 -20.63 2.13
CA VAL A 375 -1.65 -20.51 0.74
C VAL A 375 -2.29 -21.80 0.23
N SER A 376 -1.57 -22.92 0.29
CA SER A 376 -1.99 -24.17 -0.35
C SER A 376 -2.99 -24.98 0.50
N GLY A 377 -2.89 -24.90 1.83
CA GLY A 377 -3.52 -25.82 2.77
C GLY A 377 -2.95 -27.24 2.73
N ASN A 378 -1.83 -27.47 2.04
CA ASN A 378 -1.25 -28.80 1.87
C ASN A 378 -0.57 -29.27 3.17
N SER A 379 -1.02 -30.41 3.70
CA SER A 379 -0.52 -30.97 4.97
C SER A 379 0.96 -31.37 4.94
N VAL A 380 1.57 -31.56 3.76
CA VAL A 380 3.02 -31.81 3.65
C VAL A 380 3.82 -30.66 4.29
N TYR A 381 3.37 -29.41 4.13
CA TYR A 381 4.04 -28.27 4.75
C TYR A 381 3.90 -28.26 6.27
N LEU A 382 2.79 -28.78 6.82
CA LEU A 382 2.67 -28.99 8.26
C LEU A 382 3.68 -30.02 8.76
N GLN A 383 3.91 -31.11 8.02
CA GLN A 383 4.93 -32.11 8.38
C GLN A 383 6.33 -31.49 8.42
N HIS A 384 6.66 -30.60 7.49
CA HIS A 384 7.92 -29.86 7.52
C HIS A 384 8.04 -28.94 8.74
N VAL A 385 6.96 -28.23 9.12
CA VAL A 385 6.92 -27.42 10.34
C VAL A 385 7.09 -28.29 11.59
N GLN A 386 6.38 -29.42 11.68
CA GLN A 386 6.52 -30.37 12.80
C GLN A 386 7.94 -30.92 12.90
N GLY A 387 8.54 -31.30 11.77
CA GLY A 387 9.91 -31.79 11.69
C GLY A 387 10.91 -30.75 12.18
N PHE A 388 10.76 -29.50 11.73
CA PHE A 388 11.58 -28.38 12.19
C PHE A 388 11.50 -28.20 13.72
N LEU A 389 10.29 -28.15 14.26
CA LEU A 389 10.05 -27.98 15.70
C LEU A 389 10.60 -29.15 16.51
N ARG A 390 10.38 -30.39 16.05
CA ARG A 390 10.92 -31.59 16.70
C ARG A 390 12.44 -31.55 16.75
N ARG A 391 13.11 -31.17 15.66
CA ARG A 391 14.58 -31.07 15.62
C ARG A 391 15.12 -29.94 16.50
N LYS A 392 14.42 -28.80 16.57
CA LYS A 392 14.77 -27.73 17.51
C LYS A 392 14.63 -28.18 18.96
N ARG A 393 13.62 -29.00 19.26
CA ARG A 393 13.47 -29.62 20.58
C ARG A 393 14.60 -30.57 20.88
N MET A 394 15.01 -31.41 19.92
CA MET A 394 16.15 -32.31 20.11
C MET A 394 17.47 -31.57 20.41
N LEU A 395 17.71 -30.42 19.76
CA LEU A 395 18.87 -29.58 20.08
C LEU A 395 18.81 -29.02 21.51
N HIS A 396 17.64 -28.51 21.90
CA HIS A 396 17.41 -28.04 23.26
C HIS A 396 17.58 -29.16 24.29
N ASP A 397 16.92 -30.30 24.09
CA ASP A 397 16.98 -31.42 25.03
C ASP A 397 18.43 -31.92 25.16
N TRP A 398 19.21 -31.94 24.07
CA TRP A 398 20.63 -32.27 24.12
C TRP A 398 21.42 -31.28 24.99
N ILE A 399 21.31 -29.97 24.80
CA ILE A 399 22.10 -29.01 25.59
C ILE A 399 21.70 -29.02 27.09
N TYR A 400 20.47 -29.46 27.40
CA TYR A 400 19.95 -29.58 28.78
C TYR A 400 20.10 -30.97 29.41
N LEU A 401 20.77 -31.93 28.76
CA LEU A 401 21.16 -33.18 29.42
C LEU A 401 22.06 -32.89 30.62
N GLU A 402 21.89 -33.64 31.71
CA GLU A 402 22.70 -33.46 32.94
C GLU A 402 24.20 -33.57 32.65
N ASP A 403 24.60 -34.52 31.80
CA ASP A 403 25.98 -34.73 31.34
C ASP A 403 26.58 -33.51 30.60
N ASN A 404 25.74 -32.60 30.10
CA ASN A 404 26.13 -31.41 29.35
C ASN A 404 26.10 -30.13 30.21
N THR A 405 25.94 -30.24 31.53
CA THR A 405 25.87 -29.07 32.42
C THR A 405 27.12 -28.18 32.33
N TRP A 406 28.31 -28.77 32.30
CA TRP A 406 29.58 -28.05 32.12
C TRP A 406 29.66 -27.30 30.79
N LEU A 407 29.05 -27.81 29.71
CA LEU A 407 28.99 -27.08 28.44
C LEU A 407 28.24 -25.77 28.61
N ARG A 408 27.10 -25.80 29.30
CA ARG A 408 26.25 -24.63 29.51
C ARG A 408 26.94 -23.55 30.33
N GLU A 409 27.73 -23.93 31.33
CA GLU A 409 28.47 -23.00 32.18
C GLU A 409 29.65 -22.34 31.44
N LEU A 410 30.25 -23.04 30.49
CA LEU A 410 31.46 -22.58 29.79
C LEU A 410 31.19 -21.96 28.43
N LEU A 411 30.00 -22.16 27.84
CA LEU A 411 29.65 -21.60 26.55
C LEU A 411 29.41 -20.08 26.66
N PRO A 412 29.91 -19.26 25.71
CA PRO A 412 29.55 -17.85 25.67
C PRO A 412 28.03 -17.65 25.49
N ASP A 413 27.45 -16.68 26.19
CA ASP A 413 26.01 -16.36 26.14
C ASP A 413 25.47 -16.21 24.72
N GLU A 414 26.24 -15.59 23.82
CA GLU A 414 25.85 -15.42 22.42
C GLU A 414 25.65 -16.77 21.70
N LEU A 415 26.51 -17.76 21.96
CA LEU A 415 26.39 -19.08 21.35
C LEU A 415 25.35 -19.94 22.07
N PHE A 416 25.25 -19.80 23.40
CA PHE A 416 24.27 -20.52 24.20
C PHE A 416 22.84 -20.14 23.80
N THR A 417 22.57 -18.85 23.66
CA THR A 417 21.27 -18.36 23.20
C THR A 417 20.89 -18.93 21.83
N LEU A 418 21.80 -19.11 20.88
CA LEU A 418 21.50 -19.76 19.58
C LEU A 418 21.03 -21.22 19.73
N LEU A 419 21.56 -21.94 20.71
CA LEU A 419 21.20 -23.33 21.00
C LEU A 419 19.90 -23.43 21.78
N GLU A 420 19.58 -22.44 22.61
CA GLU A 420 18.32 -22.36 23.34
C GLU A 420 17.11 -22.45 22.40
N PHE A 421 16.03 -22.99 22.96
CA PHE A 421 14.79 -23.26 22.25
C PHE A 421 13.96 -22.02 21.91
N ASP A 422 14.46 -20.82 22.24
CA ASP A 422 13.71 -19.58 22.11
C ASP A 422 14.23 -18.64 21.02
N THR A 423 15.38 -18.93 20.43
CA THR A 423 16.01 -18.02 19.48
C THR A 423 15.67 -18.30 18.02
N LYS A 424 15.56 -17.19 17.29
CA LYS A 424 15.37 -17.17 15.85
C LYS A 424 16.72 -16.99 15.17
N ILE A 425 17.00 -17.85 14.19
CA ILE A 425 18.15 -17.68 13.30
C ILE A 425 17.74 -16.70 12.20
N SER A 426 18.43 -15.57 12.13
CA SER A 426 18.22 -14.57 11.08
C SER A 426 19.05 -14.90 9.84
N GLN A 427 18.66 -14.43 8.65
CA GLN A 427 19.48 -14.62 7.45
C GLN A 427 20.85 -13.94 7.60
N GLY A 428 20.91 -12.75 8.19
CA GLY A 428 22.17 -12.03 8.44
C GLY A 428 23.15 -12.83 9.30
N SER A 429 22.65 -13.62 10.26
CA SER A 429 23.49 -14.48 11.11
C SER A 429 24.02 -15.74 10.40
N LEU A 430 23.62 -16.01 9.15
CA LEU A 430 24.16 -17.13 8.37
C LEU A 430 25.44 -16.77 7.61
N HIS A 431 25.82 -15.49 7.55
CA HIS A 431 26.95 -15.01 6.76
C HIS A 431 28.15 -14.65 7.63
N GLY A 432 29.36 -14.76 7.07
CA GLY A 432 30.62 -14.41 7.76
C GLY A 432 31.35 -15.61 8.37
N ALA A 433 32.58 -15.36 8.84
CA ALA A 433 33.50 -16.37 9.36
C ALA A 433 33.43 -16.54 10.89
N SER A 434 32.61 -15.75 11.60
CA SER A 434 32.53 -15.80 13.05
C SER A 434 32.02 -17.14 13.57
N ALA A 435 32.34 -17.44 14.82
CA ALA A 435 31.87 -18.61 15.54
C ALA A 435 30.34 -18.75 15.55
N SER A 436 29.67 -17.65 15.87
CA SER A 436 28.23 -17.49 15.87
C SER A 436 27.61 -17.77 14.49
N ALA A 437 28.25 -17.30 13.42
CA ALA A 437 27.77 -17.54 12.05
C ALA A 437 27.98 -18.99 11.60
N GLN A 438 29.11 -19.61 11.95
CA GLN A 438 29.37 -21.03 11.67
C GLN A 438 28.36 -21.93 12.37
N LEU A 439 28.16 -21.71 13.68
CA LEU A 439 27.19 -22.46 14.47
C LEU A 439 25.76 -22.24 13.96
N SER A 440 25.39 -20.99 13.65
CA SER A 440 24.08 -20.66 13.08
C SER A 440 23.79 -21.41 11.78
N ARG A 441 24.78 -21.54 10.88
CA ARG A 441 24.63 -22.32 9.64
C ARG A 441 24.39 -23.80 9.90
N LEU A 442 25.16 -24.41 10.79
CA LEU A 442 25.01 -25.84 11.12
C LEU A 442 23.66 -26.13 11.75
N ILE A 443 23.23 -25.30 12.72
CA ILE A 443 21.90 -25.40 13.32
C ILE A 443 20.84 -25.24 12.24
N TRP A 444 20.94 -24.21 11.40
CA TRP A 444 19.96 -23.96 10.33
C TRP A 444 19.86 -25.15 9.37
N LEU A 445 20.98 -25.69 8.91
CA LEU A 445 21.03 -26.86 8.02
C LEU A 445 20.39 -28.09 8.68
N TYR A 446 20.72 -28.38 9.94
CA TYR A 446 20.10 -29.48 10.68
C TYR A 446 18.59 -29.29 10.82
N LEU A 447 18.15 -28.10 11.23
CA LEU A 447 16.73 -27.81 11.43
C LEU A 447 15.91 -27.95 10.14
N HIS A 448 16.48 -27.61 8.99
CA HIS A 448 15.77 -27.67 7.70
C HIS A 448 15.89 -29.02 6.99
N SER A 449 17.05 -29.69 7.03
CA SER A 449 17.28 -30.96 6.35
C SER A 449 16.95 -32.19 7.20
N GLY A 450 17.24 -32.13 8.50
CA GLY A 450 17.20 -33.28 9.40
C GLY A 450 18.37 -34.26 9.28
N GLU A 451 19.37 -33.95 8.46
CA GLU A 451 20.58 -34.77 8.31
C GLU A 451 21.40 -34.78 9.60
N GLN A 452 21.67 -35.97 10.12
CA GLN A 452 22.38 -36.14 11.40
C GLN A 452 23.81 -35.60 11.36
N LEU A 453 24.43 -35.56 10.17
CA LEU A 453 25.78 -35.00 9.99
C LEU A 453 25.87 -33.55 10.52
N TYR A 454 24.80 -32.76 10.36
CA TYR A 454 24.79 -31.37 10.80
C TYR A 454 24.58 -31.28 12.31
N MET A 455 23.80 -32.20 12.91
CA MET A 455 23.68 -32.30 14.36
C MET A 455 25.04 -32.63 14.99
N GLU A 456 25.76 -33.62 14.44
CA GLU A 456 27.10 -33.96 14.91
C GLU A 456 28.08 -32.79 14.71
N GLY A 457 27.96 -32.06 13.59
CA GLY A 457 28.68 -30.81 13.37
C GLY A 457 28.42 -29.78 14.46
N VAL A 458 27.15 -29.54 14.83
CA VAL A 458 26.78 -28.64 15.93
C VAL A 458 27.47 -29.07 17.23
N LYS A 459 27.39 -30.35 17.59
CA LYS A 459 28.01 -30.88 18.82
C LYS A 459 29.52 -30.66 18.82
N GLN A 460 30.20 -31.00 17.73
CA GLN A 460 31.65 -30.84 17.60
C GLN A 460 32.07 -29.38 17.69
N THR A 461 31.36 -28.47 17.00
CA THR A 461 31.65 -27.04 17.05
C THR A 461 31.49 -26.47 18.46
N VAL A 462 30.43 -26.84 19.18
CA VAL A 462 30.21 -26.44 20.58
C VAL A 462 31.33 -26.95 21.48
N LEU A 463 31.69 -28.23 21.35
CA LEU A 463 32.80 -28.84 22.11
C LEU A 463 34.14 -28.15 21.83
N GLN A 464 34.44 -27.86 20.57
CA GLN A 464 35.66 -27.14 20.19
C GLN A 464 35.73 -25.75 20.83
N TYR A 465 34.61 -25.02 20.90
CA TYR A 465 34.58 -23.73 21.57
C TYR A 465 34.86 -23.84 23.06
N VAL A 466 34.22 -24.79 23.74
CA VAL A 466 34.43 -24.99 25.18
C VAL A 466 35.87 -25.44 25.46
N HIS A 467 36.41 -26.37 24.69
CA HIS A 467 37.80 -26.84 24.85
C HIS A 467 38.83 -25.75 24.56
N ALA A 468 38.64 -24.93 23.53
CA ALA A 468 39.55 -23.80 23.26
C ALA A 468 39.55 -22.80 24.43
N ARG A 469 38.40 -22.58 25.06
CA ARG A 469 38.28 -21.68 26.21
C ARG A 469 38.94 -22.27 27.47
N LEU A 470 38.81 -23.58 27.68
CA LEU A 470 39.51 -24.29 28.75
C LEU A 470 41.03 -24.26 28.56
N ALA A 471 41.52 -24.48 27.34
CA ALA A 471 42.94 -24.43 27.01
C ALA A 471 43.55 -23.03 27.28
N ILE A 472 42.84 -21.97 26.89
CA ILE A 472 43.25 -20.59 27.19
C ILE A 472 43.25 -20.35 28.71
N SER A 473 42.25 -20.87 29.44
CA SER A 473 42.20 -20.74 30.90
C SER A 473 43.34 -21.48 31.60
N THR A 474 43.75 -22.64 31.12
CA THR A 474 44.89 -23.39 31.66
C THR A 474 46.23 -22.77 31.30
N ASP A 475 46.36 -22.17 30.11
CA ASP A 475 47.56 -21.44 29.70
C ASP A 475 47.75 -20.15 30.52
N VAL A 476 46.67 -19.44 30.84
CA VAL A 476 46.72 -18.25 31.72
C VAL A 476 47.06 -18.65 33.17
N LEU A 477 46.44 -19.71 33.71
CA LEU A 477 46.75 -20.21 35.06
C LEU A 477 48.18 -20.77 35.16
N SER A 478 48.69 -21.40 34.10
CA SER A 478 50.08 -21.86 34.06
C SER A 478 51.06 -20.69 33.89
N ALA A 479 50.74 -19.65 33.12
CA ALA A 479 51.56 -18.44 33.03
C ALA A 479 51.67 -17.69 34.37
N ASP A 480 50.60 -17.67 35.18
CA ASP A 480 50.63 -17.07 36.53
C ASP A 480 51.37 -17.94 37.56
N LEU A 481 51.43 -19.26 37.38
CA LEU A 481 52.21 -20.19 38.22
C LEU A 481 53.73 -20.16 37.93
N TRP A 482 54.15 -19.59 36.79
CA TRP A 482 55.55 -19.45 36.39
C TRP A 482 56.09 -18.01 36.48
N GLN A 483 55.50 -17.15 37.32
CA GLN A 483 56.21 -15.95 37.77
C GLN A 483 57.17 -16.31 38.93
N PRO A 484 58.50 -16.19 38.77
CA PRO A 484 59.43 -16.34 39.88
C PRO A 484 59.19 -15.21 40.87
N GLY A 485 58.92 -15.58 42.13
CA GLY A 485 58.70 -14.62 43.21
C GLY A 485 59.86 -13.64 43.37
N LEU A 486 59.58 -12.36 43.15
CA LEU A 486 60.34 -11.27 43.74
C LEU A 486 59.73 -10.96 45.10
N GLY A 487 60.21 -11.66 46.13
CA GLY A 487 60.13 -11.24 47.53
C GLY A 487 61.18 -10.16 47.86
N PRO A 488 61.10 -9.54 49.04
CA PRO A 488 61.04 -8.09 49.22
C PRO A 488 62.40 -7.42 49.44
N GLY A 489 62.48 -6.14 49.08
CA GLY A 489 63.61 -5.26 49.44
C GLY A 489 63.16 -3.81 49.61
N SER A 490 62.87 -3.41 50.84
CA SER A 490 62.91 -2.01 51.30
C SER A 490 64.39 -1.54 51.38
N PRO A 491 64.66 -0.22 51.36
CA PRO A 491 64.37 0.63 52.52
C PRO A 491 63.31 1.70 52.29
#